data_AF-A0A949M8K0-F1
#
_entry.id   AF-A0A949M8K0-F1
#
_cell.length_a   1.000
_cell.length_b   1.000
_cell.length_c   1.000
_cell.angle_alpha   90.00
_cell.angle_beta   90.00
_cell.angle_gamma   90.00
#
_symmetry.space_group_name_H-M   'P 1'
#
loop_
_entity.id
_entity.type
_entity.pdbx_description
1 polymer ?
#
loop_
_entity_poly.entity_id
_entity_poly.type
_entity_poly.pdbx_seq_one_letter_code
_entity_poly.pdbx_strand_id
1 'polypeptide(L)'
;MKRQASHWIIALLLVGLVLVGCTSQRYLQPRKTPVNPLSDALNLMHRSGPQPTGRTISLLRHYDVLDVFHHHPELALENLQRVATDEKGAEKTYAIAELAYILGVRYQRSGNPGKALDLYSVAVSNAYLYLFCPEL
;
A
#
# COMPACT_ATOMS: atom_id res chain seq x y z
N MET A 1 -43.52 37.40 38.78
CA MET A 1 -42.93 36.05 38.90
C MET A 1 -42.53 35.38 37.58
N LYS A 2 -43.08 35.75 36.40
CA LYS A 2 -42.71 35.11 35.10
C LYS A 2 -41.32 35.48 34.54
N ARG A 3 -40.79 36.68 34.83
CA ARG A 3 -39.45 37.11 34.36
C ARG A 3 -38.30 36.34 35.02
N GLN A 4 -38.41 36.00 36.30
CA GLN A 4 -37.38 35.24 37.01
C GLN A 4 -37.19 33.85 36.39
N ALA A 5 -38.27 33.10 36.13
CA ALA A 5 -38.19 31.77 35.52
C ALA A 5 -37.49 31.76 34.14
N SER A 6 -37.65 32.83 33.35
CA SER A 6 -36.98 32.98 32.04
C SER A 6 -35.46 33.16 32.18
N HIS A 7 -34.99 33.86 33.21
CA HIS A 7 -33.55 34.06 33.44
C HIS A 7 -32.87 32.77 33.92
N TRP A 8 -33.56 31.95 34.71
CA TRP A 8 -33.06 30.64 35.15
C TRP A 8 -32.90 29.66 33.99
N ILE A 9 -33.84 29.65 33.04
CA ILE A 9 -33.76 28.78 31.85
C ILE A 9 -32.59 29.21 30.95
N ILE A 10 -32.40 30.51 30.73
CA ILE A 10 -31.28 31.03 29.93
C ILE A 10 -29.94 30.72 30.60
N ALA A 11 -29.83 30.92 31.92
CA ALA A 11 -28.62 30.59 32.66
C ALA A 11 -28.28 29.09 32.60
N LEU A 12 -29.29 28.22 32.70
CA LEU A 12 -29.10 26.77 32.63
C LEU A 12 -28.68 26.31 31.22
N LEU A 13 -29.19 26.98 30.18
CA LEU A 13 -28.80 26.72 28.79
C LEU A 13 -27.37 27.22 28.49
N LEU A 14 -26.96 28.35 29.08
CA LEU A 14 -25.60 28.89 28.98
C LEU A 14 -24.57 28.01 29.70
N VAL A 15 -24.92 27.47 30.87
CA VAL A 15 -24.08 26.51 31.61
C VAL A 15 -23.96 25.19 30.84
N GLY A 16 -25.04 24.74 30.19
CA GLY A 16 -25.00 23.57 29.31
C GLY A 16 -24.00 23.70 28.17
N LEU A 17 -23.90 24.88 27.54
CA LEU A 17 -22.96 25.11 26.43
C LEU A 17 -21.48 25.04 26.86
N VAL A 18 -21.17 25.46 28.09
CA VAL A 18 -19.78 25.45 28.61
C VAL A 18 -19.29 24.04 28.93
N LEU A 19 -20.21 23.11 29.25
CA LEU A 19 -19.85 21.74 29.64
C LEU A 19 -19.62 20.78 28.45
N VAL A 20 -19.95 21.17 27.20
CA VAL A 20 -19.77 20.33 26.00
C VAL A 20 -18.36 20.47 25.37
N GLY A 21 -17.48 21.27 25.98
CA GLY A 21 -16.17 21.63 25.43
C GLY A 21 -14.98 20.73 25.73
N CYS A 22 -15.15 19.54 26.33
CA CYS A 22 -14.03 18.62 26.61
C CYS A 22 -13.55 17.88 25.35
N THR A 23 -12.95 18.60 24.40
CA THR A 23 -12.15 17.98 23.34
C THR A 23 -10.83 17.48 23.95
N SER A 24 -10.81 16.21 24.36
CA SER A 24 -9.57 15.55 24.75
C SER A 24 -8.60 15.59 23.57
N GLN A 25 -7.49 16.31 23.73
CA GLN A 25 -6.42 16.38 22.74
C GLN A 25 -5.72 15.02 22.62
N ARG A 26 -6.29 14.12 21.82
CA ARG A 26 -5.67 12.84 21.44
C ARG A 26 -4.68 13.07 20.30
N TYR A 27 -3.54 13.68 20.63
CA TYR A 27 -2.49 13.98 19.65
C TYR A 27 -1.72 12.73 19.18
N LEU A 28 -1.66 11.67 20.00
CA LEU A 28 -0.93 10.45 19.70
C LEU A 28 -1.70 9.24 20.24
N GLN A 29 -2.23 8.41 19.34
CA GLN A 29 -2.73 7.09 19.71
C GLN A 29 -1.74 6.01 19.28
N PRO A 30 -1.32 5.11 20.20
CA PRO A 30 -0.59 3.92 19.81
C PRO A 30 -1.43 3.10 18.84
N ARG A 31 -0.88 2.82 17.66
CA ARG A 31 -1.60 2.07 16.62
C ARG A 31 -1.69 0.60 17.04
N LYS A 32 -2.90 0.05 17.08
CA LYS A 32 -3.13 -1.36 17.45
C LYS A 32 -2.59 -2.35 16.42
N THR A 33 -2.53 -1.95 15.15
CA THR A 33 -1.97 -2.75 14.07
C THR A 33 -1.09 -1.86 13.18
N PRO A 34 0.13 -2.30 12.83
CA PRO A 34 0.95 -1.59 11.85
C PRO A 34 0.23 -1.62 10.50
N VAL A 35 0.03 -0.45 9.89
CA VAL A 35 -0.49 -0.37 8.52
C VAL A 35 0.65 -0.74 7.58
N ASN A 36 0.34 -1.59 6.61
CA ASN A 36 1.28 -1.90 5.54
C ASN A 36 1.49 -0.62 4.70
N PRO A 37 2.69 -0.03 4.66
CA PRO A 37 2.94 1.21 3.93
C PRO A 37 2.73 1.05 2.41
N LEU A 38 2.71 -0.19 1.90
CA LEU A 38 2.45 -0.52 0.50
C LEU A 38 0.96 -0.64 0.18
N SER A 39 0.06 -0.57 1.19
CA SER A 39 -1.39 -0.71 0.98
C SER A 39 -1.92 0.29 -0.03
N ASP A 40 -1.46 1.52 0.09
CA ASP A 40 -1.96 2.65 -0.70
C ASP A 40 -1.21 2.72 -2.03
N ALA A 41 0.12 2.56 -2.00
CA ALA A 41 0.96 2.61 -3.20
C ALA A 41 0.60 1.54 -4.23
N LEU A 42 0.28 0.32 -3.78
CA LEU A 42 -0.03 -0.83 -4.65
C LEU A 42 -1.53 -1.13 -4.71
N ASN A 43 -2.36 -0.27 -4.13
CA ASN A 43 -3.81 -0.45 -4.08
C ASN A 43 -4.20 -1.86 -3.59
N LEU A 44 -3.54 -2.35 -2.54
CA LEU A 44 -3.65 -3.76 -2.13
C LEU A 44 -5.11 -4.16 -1.85
N MET A 45 -5.93 -3.27 -1.30
CA MET A 45 -7.33 -3.55 -0.95
C MET A 45 -8.33 -3.26 -2.07
N HIS A 46 -7.88 -2.83 -3.25
CA HIS A 46 -8.78 -2.49 -4.34
C HIS A 46 -9.47 -3.72 -4.92
N ARG A 47 -10.72 -3.55 -5.41
CA ARG A 47 -11.54 -4.65 -5.92
C ARG A 47 -10.94 -5.34 -7.14
N SER A 48 -10.24 -4.59 -8.00
CA SER A 48 -9.49 -5.15 -9.14
C SER A 48 -8.15 -5.78 -8.74
N GLY A 49 -7.87 -5.88 -7.44
CA GLY A 49 -6.62 -6.42 -6.90
C GLY A 49 -5.46 -5.43 -6.93
N PRO A 50 -4.31 -5.84 -6.37
CA PRO A 50 -3.10 -5.03 -6.33
C PRO A 50 -2.56 -4.75 -7.74
N GLN A 51 -2.07 -3.53 -7.96
CA GLN A 51 -1.59 -3.03 -9.24
C GLN A 51 -0.17 -2.45 -9.12
N PRO A 52 0.64 -2.52 -10.19
CA PRO A 52 1.97 -1.91 -10.20
C PRO A 52 1.87 -0.38 -10.15
N THR A 53 2.93 0.27 -9.68
CA THR A 53 3.01 1.73 -9.70
C THR A 53 3.21 2.27 -11.12
N GLY A 54 2.97 3.56 -11.32
CA GLY A 54 3.19 4.22 -12.62
C GLY A 54 4.64 4.07 -13.15
N ARG A 55 5.62 3.98 -12.24
CA ARG A 55 7.02 3.71 -12.55
C ARG A 55 7.19 2.34 -13.22
N THR A 56 6.69 1.29 -12.57
CA THR A 56 6.73 -0.07 -13.12
C THR A 56 5.91 -0.20 -14.39
N ILE A 57 4.72 0.41 -14.47
CA ILE A 57 3.90 0.40 -15.70
C ILE A 57 4.66 0.98 -16.89
N SER A 58 5.42 2.07 -16.69
CA SER A 58 6.21 2.68 -17.75
C SER A 58 7.32 1.76 -18.24
N LEU A 59 7.99 1.05 -17.32
CA LEU A 59 9.01 0.06 -17.65
C LEU A 59 8.43 -1.14 -18.39
N LEU A 60 7.29 -1.68 -17.91
CA LEU A 60 6.62 -2.80 -18.57
C LEU A 60 6.16 -2.44 -19.98
N ARG A 61 5.75 -1.20 -20.22
CA ARG A 61 5.44 -0.73 -21.57
C ARG A 61 6.69 -0.64 -22.44
N HIS A 62 7.80 -0.15 -21.89
CA HIS A 62 9.06 -0.02 -22.63
C HIS A 62 9.56 -1.37 -23.17
N TYR A 63 9.41 -2.45 -22.39
CA TYR A 63 9.81 -3.81 -22.79
C TYR A 63 8.67 -4.64 -23.41
N ASP A 64 7.52 -4.04 -23.72
CA ASP A 64 6.35 -4.73 -24.29
C ASP A 64 5.82 -5.90 -23.43
N VAL A 65 5.90 -5.75 -22.12
CA VAL A 65 5.47 -6.75 -21.11
C VAL A 65 4.17 -6.34 -20.42
N LEU A 66 3.67 -5.11 -20.65
CA LEU A 66 2.49 -4.60 -19.95
C LEU A 66 1.23 -5.42 -20.25
N ASP A 67 0.97 -5.74 -21.51
CA ASP A 67 -0.20 -6.55 -21.88
C ASP A 67 -0.07 -7.98 -21.35
N VAL A 68 1.16 -8.53 -21.36
CA VAL A 68 1.45 -9.82 -20.73
C VAL A 68 1.12 -9.77 -19.24
N PHE A 69 1.43 -8.69 -18.54
CA PHE A 69 1.12 -8.56 -17.11
C PHE A 69 -0.39 -8.59 -16.84
N HIS A 70 -1.20 -7.99 -17.71
CA HIS A 70 -2.65 -7.97 -17.55
C HIS A 70 -3.30 -9.34 -17.73
N HIS A 71 -2.74 -10.21 -18.58
CA HIS A 71 -3.32 -11.52 -18.91
C HIS A 71 -2.62 -12.68 -18.18
N HIS A 72 -1.30 -12.60 -18.05
CA HIS A 72 -0.39 -13.64 -17.53
C HIS A 72 0.70 -13.00 -16.65
N PRO A 73 0.35 -12.54 -15.44
CA PRO A 73 1.25 -11.75 -14.61
C PRO A 73 2.50 -12.52 -14.14
N GLU A 74 2.42 -13.85 -14.01
CA GLU A 74 3.60 -14.70 -13.73
C GLU A 74 4.58 -14.71 -14.91
N LEU A 75 4.06 -14.83 -16.14
CA LEU A 75 4.88 -14.81 -17.35
C LEU A 75 5.51 -13.43 -17.56
N ALA A 76 4.80 -12.36 -17.18
CA ALA A 76 5.34 -11.01 -17.20
C ALA A 76 6.53 -10.84 -16.24
N LEU A 77 6.43 -11.40 -15.02
CA LEU A 77 7.55 -11.41 -14.07
C LEU A 77 8.75 -12.19 -14.64
N GLU A 78 8.53 -13.37 -15.21
CA GLU A 78 9.58 -14.19 -15.83
C GLU A 78 10.26 -13.45 -17.00
N ASN A 79 9.47 -12.85 -17.88
CA ASN A 79 9.99 -12.05 -19.00
C ASN A 79 10.86 -10.89 -18.51
N LEU A 80 10.41 -10.18 -17.47
CA LEU A 80 11.18 -9.07 -16.90
C LEU A 80 12.48 -9.55 -16.24
N GLN A 81 12.47 -10.70 -15.56
CA GLN A 81 13.67 -11.32 -14.99
C GLN A 81 14.68 -11.71 -16.07
N ARG A 82 14.22 -12.23 -17.21
CA ARG A 82 15.08 -12.52 -18.37
C ARG A 82 15.72 -11.25 -18.91
N VAL A 83 14.92 -10.20 -19.12
CA VAL A 83 15.40 -8.88 -19.55
C VAL A 83 16.41 -8.26 -18.56
N ALA A 84 16.24 -8.49 -17.26
CA ALA A 84 17.17 -8.02 -16.23
C ALA A 84 18.46 -8.84 -16.12
N THR A 85 18.46 -10.06 -16.65
CA THR A 85 19.65 -10.92 -16.74
C THR A 85 20.56 -10.45 -17.87
N ASP A 86 19.97 -10.10 -19.02
CA ASP A 86 20.71 -9.64 -20.21
C ASP A 86 21.23 -8.20 -20.04
N GLU A 87 20.46 -7.34 -19.38
CA GLU A 87 20.78 -5.94 -19.13
C GLU A 87 20.40 -5.59 -17.69
N LYS A 88 21.43 -5.45 -16.83
CA LYS A 88 21.25 -5.02 -15.44
C LYS A 88 20.75 -3.57 -15.39
N GLY A 89 19.97 -3.26 -14.36
CA GLY A 89 19.54 -1.90 -14.11
C GLY A 89 18.60 -1.79 -12.92
N ALA A 90 18.82 -0.78 -12.09
CA ALA A 90 18.05 -0.53 -10.87
C ALA A 90 16.53 -0.46 -11.12
N GLU A 91 16.07 0.11 -12.23
CA GLU A 91 14.63 0.17 -12.59
C GLU A 91 14.01 -1.22 -12.73
N LYS A 92 14.72 -2.16 -13.36
CA LYS A 92 14.24 -3.53 -13.56
C LYS A 92 14.20 -4.28 -12.25
N THR A 93 15.24 -4.13 -11.44
CA THR A 93 15.31 -4.72 -10.09
C THR A 93 14.15 -4.21 -9.21
N TYR A 94 13.86 -2.90 -9.25
CA TYR A 94 12.71 -2.33 -8.57
C TYR A 94 11.39 -2.94 -9.06
N ALA A 95 11.18 -2.97 -10.37
CA ALA A 95 9.96 -3.51 -10.96
C ALA A 95 9.77 -5.02 -10.66
N ILE A 96 10.83 -5.82 -10.68
CA ILE A 96 10.80 -7.23 -10.28
C ILE A 96 10.37 -7.36 -8.82
N ALA A 97 10.93 -6.54 -7.93
CA ALA A 97 10.54 -6.55 -6.52
C ALA A 97 9.05 -6.24 -6.32
N GLU A 98 8.56 -5.21 -7.02
CA GLU A 98 7.16 -4.80 -6.94
C GLU A 98 6.20 -5.86 -7.51
N LEU A 99 6.48 -6.38 -8.71
CA LEU A 99 5.65 -7.40 -9.34
C LEU A 99 5.60 -8.70 -8.54
N ALA A 100 6.75 -9.13 -8.02
CA ALA A 100 6.82 -10.32 -7.17
C ALA A 100 6.01 -10.12 -5.88
N TYR A 101 6.06 -8.93 -5.27
CA TYR A 101 5.23 -8.62 -4.10
C TYR A 101 3.73 -8.67 -4.42
N ILE A 102 3.31 -8.04 -5.53
CA ILE A 102 1.92 -8.05 -6.00
C ILE A 102 1.41 -9.48 -6.21
N LEU A 103 2.20 -10.31 -6.91
CA LEU A 103 1.87 -11.71 -7.12
C LEU A 103 1.82 -12.49 -5.80
N GLY A 104 2.77 -12.25 -4.89
CA GLY A 104 2.78 -12.86 -3.56
C GLY A 104 1.50 -12.56 -2.78
N VAL A 105 1.04 -11.31 -2.80
CA VAL A 105 -0.24 -10.89 -2.20
C VAL A 105 -1.43 -11.61 -2.86
N ARG A 106 -1.43 -11.76 -4.19
CA ARG A 106 -2.48 -12.49 -4.91
C ARG A 106 -2.51 -13.96 -4.48
N TYR A 107 -1.37 -14.66 -4.51
CA TYR A 107 -1.28 -16.07 -4.12
C TYR A 107 -1.62 -16.31 -2.64
N GLN A 108 -1.21 -15.40 -1.75
CA GLN A 108 -1.57 -15.47 -0.34
C GLN A 108 -3.10 -15.41 -0.16
N ARG A 109 -3.78 -14.51 -0.87
CA ARG A 109 -5.25 -14.40 -0.81
C ARG A 109 -5.96 -15.59 -1.43
N SER A 110 -5.37 -16.18 -2.47
CA SER A 110 -5.89 -17.38 -3.13
C SER A 110 -5.65 -18.66 -2.33
N GLY A 111 -5.08 -18.59 -1.12
CA GLY A 111 -4.84 -19.75 -0.27
C GLY A 111 -3.65 -20.61 -0.69
N ASN A 112 -2.68 -20.04 -1.43
CA ASN A 112 -1.45 -20.73 -1.83
C ASN A 112 -0.22 -20.10 -1.14
N PRO A 113 -0.01 -20.37 0.16
CA PRO A 113 1.04 -19.71 0.94
C PRO A 113 2.45 -20.12 0.49
N GLY A 114 2.63 -21.31 -0.09
CA GLY A 114 3.93 -21.76 -0.61
C GLY A 114 4.40 -20.88 -1.77
N LYS A 115 3.56 -20.74 -2.80
CA LYS A 115 3.87 -19.81 -3.92
C LYS A 115 4.01 -18.37 -3.46
N ALA A 116 3.20 -17.94 -2.48
CA ALA A 116 3.31 -16.60 -1.93
C ALA A 116 4.69 -16.38 -1.27
N LEU A 117 5.18 -17.36 -0.51
CA LEU A 117 6.49 -17.31 0.14
C LEU A 117 7.63 -17.22 -0.89
N ASP A 118 7.57 -18.01 -1.96
CA ASP A 118 8.56 -17.96 -3.04
C ASP A 118 8.62 -16.56 -3.67
N LEU A 119 7.45 -16.00 -3.97
CA LEU A 119 7.34 -14.66 -4.56
C LEU A 119 7.77 -13.55 -3.60
N TYR A 120 7.46 -13.66 -2.31
CA TYR A 120 7.97 -12.72 -1.32
C TYR A 120 9.48 -12.81 -1.16
N SER A 121 10.08 -13.99 -1.34
CA SER A 121 11.53 -14.16 -1.33
C SER A 121 12.18 -13.45 -2.52
N VAL A 122 11.58 -13.57 -3.71
CA VAL A 122 11.99 -12.79 -4.89
C VAL A 122 11.85 -11.28 -4.64
N ALA A 123 10.72 -10.86 -4.06
CA ALA A 123 10.45 -9.46 -3.76
C ALA A 123 11.50 -8.86 -2.80
N VAL A 124 11.78 -9.54 -1.68
CA VAL A 124 12.71 -9.04 -0.67
C VAL A 124 14.15 -9.02 -1.19
N SER A 125 14.54 -10.02 -1.97
CA SER A 125 15.89 -10.12 -2.53
C SER A 125 16.15 -8.99 -3.52
N ASN A 126 15.20 -8.72 -4.42
CA ASN A 126 15.33 -7.63 -5.38
C ASN A 126 15.20 -6.24 -4.71
N ALA A 127 14.32 -6.09 -3.71
CA ALA A 127 14.25 -4.85 -2.94
C ALA A 127 15.58 -4.55 -2.23
N TYR A 128 16.22 -5.58 -1.66
CA TYR A 128 17.54 -5.46 -1.05
C TYR A 128 18.59 -5.01 -2.06
N LEU A 129 18.66 -5.67 -3.23
CA LEU A 129 19.59 -5.29 -4.28
C LEU A 129 19.36 -3.84 -4.72
N TYR A 130 18.12 -3.45 -5.00
CA TYR A 130 17.78 -2.09 -5.40
C TYR A 130 18.20 -1.03 -4.37
N LEU A 131 18.07 -1.32 -3.07
CA LEU A 131 18.38 -0.36 -2.01
C LEU A 131 19.87 -0.29 -1.66
N PHE A 132 20.61 -1.39 -1.82
CA PHE A 132 21.95 -1.54 -1.25
C PHE A 132 23.04 -1.88 -2.25
N CYS A 133 22.71 -2.14 -3.53
CA CYS A 133 23.69 -2.39 -4.57
C CYS A 133 23.79 -1.16 -5.51
N PRO A 134 24.82 -0.32 -5.37
CA PRO A 134 24.96 0.90 -6.16
C PRO A 134 25.41 0.66 -7.61
N GLU A 135 25.84 -0.57 -7.94
CA GLU A 135 26.43 -0.96 -9.23
C GLU A 135 25.41 -1.60 -10.18
N LEU A 136 24.11 -1.51 -9.87
CA LEU A 136 23.01 -2.13 -10.62
C LEU A 136 22.76 -1.49 -11.99
#